data_AF-A0A959G1Y0-F1
#
_entry.id   AF-A0A959G1Y0-F1
#
_cell.length_a   1.000
_cell.length_b   1.000
_cell.length_c   1.000
_cell.angle_alpha   90.00
_cell.angle_beta   90.00
_cell.angle_gamma   90.00
#
_symmetry.space_group_name_H-M   'P 1'
#
loop_
_entity.id
_entity.type
_entity.pdbx_description
1 polymer ?
#
loop_
_entity_poly.entity_id
_entity_poly.type
_entity_poly.pdbx_seq_one_letter_code
_entity_poly.pdbx_strand_id
1 'polypeptide(L)'
;MSRNKILLLPFLLLLAAIALEVSLLSGCAQIVAPTGGPRDTIPPQLDSAESTPNLQTNFQKQPIELKFEEFVQLTNVFDQVVVSPPLAFIPKVTIK
;
A
#
# COMPACT_ATOMS: atom_id res chain seq x y z
N MET A 1 65.55 -32.17 11.74
CA MET A 1 65.03 -31.19 10.76
C MET A 1 63.49 -31.32 10.63
N SER A 2 62.70 -30.98 11.65
CA SER A 2 61.20 -31.05 11.55
C SER A 2 60.38 -30.14 12.49
N ARG A 3 60.99 -29.41 13.43
CA ARG A 3 60.25 -28.60 14.44
C ARG A 3 59.43 -27.46 13.83
N ASN A 4 59.83 -26.94 12.67
CA ASN A 4 59.09 -25.87 11.99
C ASN A 4 57.74 -26.36 11.43
N LYS A 5 57.62 -27.64 11.06
CA LYS A 5 56.36 -28.21 10.52
C LYS A 5 55.30 -28.39 11.61
N ILE A 6 55.71 -28.69 12.85
CA ILE A 6 54.82 -28.87 14.02
C ILE A 6 54.24 -27.53 14.50
N LEU A 7 54.97 -26.42 14.37
CA LEU A 7 54.47 -25.09 14.69
C LEU A 7 53.63 -24.47 13.55
N LEU A 8 53.90 -24.86 12.29
CA LEU A 8 53.16 -24.40 11.11
C LEU A 8 51.78 -25.08 10.94
N LEU A 9 51.64 -26.35 11.36
CA LEU A 9 50.37 -27.10 11.25
C LEU A 9 49.18 -26.44 12.00
N PRO A 10 49.29 -26.03 13.28
CA PRO A 10 48.17 -25.38 13.97
C PRO A 10 47.85 -23.99 13.37
N PHE A 11 48.86 -23.29 12.87
CA PHE A 11 48.67 -22.00 12.18
C PHE A 11 47.91 -22.19 10.86
N LEU A 12 48.22 -23.24 10.09
CA LEU A 12 47.55 -23.54 8.83
C LEU A 12 46.11 -24.03 9.05
N LEU A 13 45.85 -24.79 10.13
CA LEU A 13 44.50 -25.18 10.54
C LEU A 13 43.66 -23.98 11.01
N LEU A 14 44.27 -23.02 11.73
CA LEU A 14 43.62 -21.78 12.13
C LEU A 14 43.24 -20.92 10.91
N LEU A 15 44.15 -20.77 9.95
CA LEU A 15 43.87 -20.03 8.72
C LEU A 15 42.77 -20.69 7.88
N ALA A 16 42.75 -22.02 7.81
CA ALA A 16 41.70 -22.77 7.12
C ALA A 16 40.33 -22.60 7.79
N ALA A 17 40.27 -22.60 9.12
CA ALA A 17 39.03 -22.36 9.87
C ALA A 17 38.48 -20.95 9.63
N ILE A 18 39.34 -19.93 9.67
CA ILE A 18 38.97 -18.53 9.40
C ILE A 18 38.47 -18.38 7.94
N ALA A 19 39.16 -19.00 6.98
CA ALA A 19 38.75 -18.96 5.58
C ALA A 19 37.38 -19.65 5.34
N LEU A 20 37.10 -20.72 6.07
CA LEU A 20 35.82 -21.42 6.02
C LEU A 20 34.69 -20.56 6.57
N GLU A 21 34.89 -19.90 7.71
CA GLU A 21 33.89 -18.98 8.30
C GLU A 21 33.57 -17.80 7.38
N VAL A 22 34.59 -17.17 6.78
CA VAL A 22 34.40 -16.06 5.83
C VAL A 22 33.63 -16.51 4.59
N SER A 23 33.87 -17.74 4.12
CA SER A 23 33.17 -18.30 2.95
C SER A 23 31.71 -18.67 3.23
N LEU A 24 31.36 -18.99 4.48
CA LEU A 24 29.98 -19.27 4.88
C LEU A 24 29.16 -17.99 5.10
N LEU A 25 29.82 -16.88 5.40
CA LEU A 25 29.20 -15.58 5.62
C LEU A 25 29.08 -14.74 4.34
N SER A 26 29.68 -15.16 3.22
CA SER A 26 29.60 -14.49 1.92
C SER A 26 28.33 -14.83 1.14
N GLY A 27 27.16 -14.75 1.79
CA GLY A 27 25.88 -14.80 1.11
C GLY A 27 25.52 -13.43 0.51
N CYS A 28 25.44 -13.31 -0.82
CA CYS A 28 24.86 -12.13 -1.46
C CYS A 28 23.33 -12.15 -1.28
N ALA A 29 22.78 -11.19 -0.55
CA ALA A 29 21.34 -10.91 -0.58
C ALA A 29 21.01 -10.26 -1.93
N GLN A 30 20.22 -10.93 -2.77
CA GLN A 30 19.76 -10.37 -4.03
C GLN A 30 18.69 -9.32 -3.73
N ILE A 31 18.99 -8.05 -4.04
CA ILE A 31 18.01 -6.96 -3.96
C ILE A 31 17.01 -7.16 -5.09
N VAL A 32 15.84 -7.70 -4.75
CA VAL A 32 14.71 -7.82 -5.68
C VAL A 32 13.71 -6.73 -5.32
N ALA A 33 13.11 -6.10 -6.34
CA ALA A 33 12.02 -5.17 -6.11
C ALA A 33 10.86 -5.92 -5.43
N PRO A 34 10.17 -5.30 -4.44
CA PRO A 34 8.99 -5.90 -3.86
C PRO A 34 7.94 -6.11 -4.96
N THR A 35 7.46 -7.34 -5.11
CA THR A 35 6.23 -7.60 -5.85
C THR A 35 5.11 -7.04 -4.99
N GLY A 36 4.55 -5.89 -5.37
CA GLY A 36 3.50 -5.23 -4.59
C GLY A 36 2.31 -6.14 -4.27
N GLY A 37 1.38 -5.63 -3.46
CA GLY A 37 0.17 -6.37 -3.13
C GLY A 37 -0.71 -6.67 -4.35
N PRO A 38 -1.74 -7.51 -4.17
CA PRO A 38 -2.78 -7.67 -5.17
C PRO A 38 -3.40 -6.30 -5.53
N ARG A 39 -3.85 -6.18 -6.78
CA ARG A 39 -4.56 -4.97 -7.22
C ARG A 39 -5.81 -4.78 -6.36
N ASP A 40 -6.07 -3.55 -5.96
CA ASP A 40 -7.30 -3.21 -5.26
C ASP A 40 -8.51 -3.35 -6.21
N THR A 41 -9.55 -3.99 -5.69
CA THR A 41 -10.81 -4.26 -6.39
C THR A 41 -12.03 -3.87 -5.56
N ILE A 42 -11.83 -3.47 -4.30
CA ILE A 42 -12.93 -3.14 -3.40
C ILE A 42 -13.24 -1.65 -3.56
N PRO A 43 -14.48 -1.28 -3.88
CA PRO A 43 -14.85 0.12 -3.97
C PRO A 43 -15.05 0.74 -2.56
N PRO A 44 -14.88 2.07 -2.44
CA PRO A 44 -15.19 2.80 -1.21
C PRO A 44 -16.64 2.60 -0.80
N GLN A 45 -16.90 2.29 0.47
CA GLN A 45 -18.27 2.22 0.98
C GLN A 45 -18.76 3.58 1.49
N LEU A 46 -20.05 3.83 1.29
CA LEU A 46 -20.74 5.02 1.80
C LEU A 46 -21.00 4.86 3.30
N ASP A 47 -20.56 5.83 4.09
CA ASP A 47 -20.95 5.98 5.48
C ASP A 47 -22.30 6.72 5.53
N SER A 48 -23.39 5.95 5.56
CA SER A 48 -24.74 6.49 5.57
C SER A 48 -25.09 7.23 6.86
N ALA A 49 -24.42 6.93 7.98
CA ALA A 49 -24.72 7.56 9.27
C ALA A 49 -24.22 9.01 9.30
N GLU A 50 -23.10 9.26 8.63
CA GLU A 50 -22.45 10.56 8.56
C GLU A 50 -22.78 11.34 7.27
N SER A 51 -23.57 10.74 6.38
CA SER A 51 -24.05 11.37 5.15
C SER A 51 -25.39 12.07 5.35
N THR A 52 -25.81 12.90 4.39
CA THR A 52 -27.18 13.43 4.36
C THR A 52 -28.18 12.26 4.36
N PRO A 53 -29.13 12.20 5.30
CA PRO A 53 -30.03 11.05 5.42
C PRO A 53 -30.86 10.83 4.15
N ASN A 54 -31.03 9.57 3.77
CA ASN A 54 -31.89 9.19 2.66
C ASN A 54 -33.38 9.21 3.07
N LEU A 55 -34.27 9.15 2.07
CA LEU A 55 -35.71 8.97 2.26
C LEU A 55 -36.39 10.05 3.14
N GLN A 56 -35.80 11.25 3.20
CA GLN A 56 -36.40 12.38 3.91
C GLN A 56 -37.71 12.82 3.24
N THR A 57 -38.78 12.92 4.03
CA THR A 57 -40.01 13.60 3.61
C THR A 57 -39.92 15.08 3.99
N ASN A 58 -40.62 15.94 3.25
CA ASN A 58 -40.54 17.40 3.44
C ASN A 58 -39.11 17.94 3.36
N PHE A 59 -38.31 17.40 2.42
CA PHE A 59 -36.93 17.80 2.23
C PHE A 59 -36.81 19.31 2.03
N GLN A 60 -36.01 19.96 2.88
CA GLN A 60 -35.67 21.36 2.74
C GLN A 60 -34.39 21.49 1.92
N LYS A 61 -34.34 22.49 1.04
CA LYS A 61 -33.19 22.71 0.14
C LYS A 61 -31.90 22.89 0.96
N GLN A 62 -31.02 21.89 0.88
CA GLN A 62 -29.69 21.88 1.51
C GLN A 62 -28.68 21.17 0.59
N PRO A 63 -27.37 21.37 0.81
CA PRO A 63 -26.34 20.56 0.16
C PRO A 63 -26.51 19.08 0.52
N ILE A 64 -26.28 18.20 -0.46
CA ILE A 64 -26.20 16.76 -0.22
C ILE A 64 -24.73 16.41 0.01
N GLU A 65 -24.42 15.92 1.20
CA GLU A 65 -23.08 15.50 1.59
C GLU A 65 -23.04 13.97 1.71
N LEU A 66 -22.08 13.35 1.04
CA LEU A 66 -21.86 11.91 1.03
C LEU A 66 -20.45 11.63 1.58
N LYS A 67 -20.37 10.93 2.70
CA LYS A 67 -19.11 10.55 3.34
C LYS A 67 -18.80 9.10 3.02
N PHE A 68 -17.55 8.82 2.72
CA PHE A 68 -17.05 7.48 2.42
C PHE A 68 -16.05 7.07 3.50
N GLU A 69 -15.89 5.76 3.69
CA GLU A 69 -14.92 5.21 4.65
C GLU A 69 -13.45 5.47 4.24
N GLU A 70 -13.24 5.91 3.00
CA GLU A 70 -11.94 6.18 2.40
C GLU A 70 -11.97 7.39 1.46
N PHE A 71 -10.79 7.88 1.05
CA PHE A 71 -10.67 9.04 0.18
C PHE A 71 -11.08 8.70 -1.26
N VAL A 72 -12.12 9.38 -1.74
CA VAL A 72 -12.58 9.26 -3.13
C VAL A 72 -11.99 10.36 -4.01
N GLN A 73 -11.68 10.01 -5.26
CA GLN A 73 -11.26 11.00 -6.27
C GLN A 73 -12.40 11.27 -7.24
N LEU A 74 -12.72 12.54 -7.45
CA LEU A 74 -13.71 12.95 -8.44
C LEU A 74 -13.07 13.00 -9.84
N THR A 75 -13.26 11.92 -10.61
CA THR A 75 -12.91 11.88 -12.03
C THR A 75 -14.19 11.83 -12.86
N ASN A 76 -14.35 12.73 -13.83
CA ASN A 76 -15.55 12.82 -14.69
C ASN A 76 -16.86 12.78 -13.89
N VAL A 77 -17.05 13.77 -13.01
CA VAL A 77 -18.18 13.82 -12.06
C VAL A 77 -19.54 13.58 -12.72
N PHE A 78 -19.77 14.12 -13.91
CA PHE A 78 -21.06 13.99 -14.60
C PHE A 78 -21.37 12.56 -15.07
N ASP A 79 -20.36 11.69 -15.19
CA ASP A 79 -20.54 10.27 -15.50
C ASP A 79 -20.78 9.45 -14.22
N GLN A 80 -20.30 9.93 -13.08
CA GLN A 80 -20.35 9.21 -11.79
C GLN A 80 -21.54 9.62 -10.91
N VAL A 81 -22.07 10.83 -11.11
CA VAL A 81 -23.19 11.38 -10.31
C VAL A 81 -24.40 11.59 -11.21
N VAL A 82 -25.41 10.74 -11.02
CA VAL A 82 -26.68 10.82 -11.76
C VAL A 82 -27.74 11.44 -10.87
N VAL A 83 -28.39 12.50 -11.35
CA VAL A 83 -29.53 13.13 -10.69
C VAL A 83 -30.77 12.97 -11.58
N SER A 84 -31.84 12.43 -11.00
CA SER A 84 -33.12 12.23 -11.69
C SER A 84 -34.29 12.80 -10.90
N PRO A 85 -35.27 13.46 -11.55
CA PRO A 85 -35.26 13.86 -12.96
C PRO A 85 -34.15 14.89 -13.26
N PRO A 86 -33.75 15.06 -14.53
CA PRO A 86 -32.68 15.99 -14.89
C PRO A 86 -32.95 17.39 -14.36
N LEU A 87 -31.95 17.98 -13.73
CA LEU A 87 -32.04 19.34 -13.20
C LEU A 87 -31.98 20.36 -14.35
N ALA A 88 -32.66 21.50 -14.18
CA ALA A 88 -32.57 22.62 -15.13
C ALA A 88 -31.18 23.31 -15.13
N PHE A 89 -30.35 23.01 -14.13
CA PHE A 89 -29.00 23.54 -13.98
C PHE A 89 -28.03 22.40 -13.63
N ILE A 90 -26.76 22.61 -13.94
CA ILE A 90 -25.70 21.66 -13.63
C ILE A 90 -25.38 21.76 -12.12
N PRO A 91 -25.46 20.67 -11.35
CA PRO A 91 -25.13 20.69 -9.93
C PRO A 91 -23.64 20.93 -9.71
N LYS A 92 -23.29 21.72 -8.70
CA LYS A 92 -21.91 21.91 -8.27
C LYS A 92 -21.52 20.77 -7.34
N VAL A 93 -20.49 20.02 -7.71
CA VAL A 93 -19.95 18.90 -6.92
C VAL A 93 -18.51 19.20 -6.55
N THR A 94 -18.16 19.01 -5.28
CA THR A 94 -16.84 19.29 -4.74
C THR A 94 -16.47 18.26 -3.68
N ILE A 95 -15.20 17.84 -3.62
CA ILE A 95 -14.63 17.16 -2.45
C ILE A 95 -14.24 18.23 -1.43
N LYS A 96 -14.49 17.95 -0.14
CA LYS A 96 -14.00 18.74 0.99
C LYS A 96 -12.85 18.01 1.68
#